data_AF-A0A847HVR5-F1
#
_entry.id   AF-A0A847HVR5-F1
#
_cell.length_a   1.000
_cell.length_b   1.000
_cell.length_c   1.000
_cell.angle_alpha   90.00
_cell.angle_beta   90.00
_cell.angle_gamma   90.00
#
_symmetry.space_group_name_H-M   'P 1'
#
loop_
_entity.id
_entity.type
_entity.pdbx_description
1 polymer ?
#
loop_
_entity_poly.entity_id
_entity_poly.type
_entity_poly.pdbx_seq_one_letter_code
_entity_poly.pdbx_strand_id
1 'polypeptide(L)'
;MNDEQATVGRRQGRWTDFGAMWRATLGRCPNCGGDGVFTSYWGVGDTCPTCGVRFERESGAWLGAWVMAYTVAIVILLIEAGLLIWTFGLFRGLEWVLVVSGIAAVVLCYRPVKGWWLWWMWAAGFITKDGED
;
A
#
# COMPACT_ATOMS: atom_id res chain seq x y z
N MET A 1 9.10 -13.52 29.50
CA MET A 1 9.93 -12.33 29.17
C MET A 1 10.89 -12.56 27.98
N ASN A 2 11.30 -13.81 27.65
CA ASN A 2 12.10 -14.11 26.44
C ASN A 2 11.27 -14.24 25.14
N ASP A 3 10.00 -14.66 25.21
CA ASP A 3 9.16 -14.83 24.00
C ASP A 3 8.77 -13.52 23.32
N GLU A 4 8.55 -12.45 24.09
CA GLU A 4 8.29 -11.12 23.54
C GLU A 4 9.51 -10.57 22.77
N GLN A 5 10.73 -10.80 23.26
CA GLN A 5 11.94 -10.34 22.58
C GLN A 5 12.20 -11.14 21.28
N ALA A 6 11.90 -12.44 21.28
CA ALA A 6 12.02 -13.29 20.09
C ALA A 6 10.99 -12.93 18.99
N THR A 7 9.77 -12.55 19.38
CA THR A 7 8.72 -12.11 18.43
C THR A 7 8.95 -10.68 17.91
N VAL A 8 9.52 -9.78 18.72
CA VAL A 8 9.92 -8.43 18.29
C VAL A 8 11.09 -8.48 17.30
N GLY A 9 12.11 -9.32 17.55
CA GLY A 9 13.23 -9.50 16.61
C GLY A 9 12.81 -10.08 15.25
N ARG A 10 11.87 -11.03 15.24
CA ARG A 10 11.29 -11.58 14.00
C ARG A 10 10.42 -10.56 13.25
N ARG A 11 9.73 -9.65 13.97
CA ARG A 11 8.99 -8.53 13.38
C ARG A 11 9.92 -7.49 12.76
N GLN A 12 10.99 -7.09 13.45
CA GLN A 12 11.87 -6.02 13.00
C GLN A 12 12.55 -6.32 11.66
N GLY A 13 12.83 -7.59 11.35
CA GLY A 13 13.33 -8.02 10.04
C GLY A 13 12.32 -7.93 8.88
N ARG A 14 11.00 -7.91 9.15
CA ARG A 14 9.97 -7.71 8.10
C ARG A 14 9.91 -6.26 7.62
N TRP A 15 10.18 -5.30 8.50
CA TRP A 15 10.13 -3.86 8.19
C TRP A 15 11.27 -3.39 7.28
N THR A 16 12.37 -4.12 7.22
CA THR A 16 13.53 -3.79 6.37
C THR A 16 13.57 -4.58 5.05
N ASP A 17 12.57 -5.44 4.80
CA ASP A 17 12.51 -6.27 3.61
C ASP A 17 11.95 -5.48 2.41
N PHE A 18 12.82 -4.64 1.83
CA PHE A 18 12.53 -3.88 0.61
C PHE A 18 12.15 -4.78 -0.58
N GLY A 19 12.65 -6.02 -0.61
CA GLY A 19 12.29 -7.01 -1.62
C GLY A 19 10.84 -7.47 -1.46
N ALA A 20 10.35 -7.66 -0.24
CA ALA A 20 8.94 -7.90 0.03
C ALA A 20 8.06 -6.69 -0.30
N MET A 21 8.54 -5.47 -0.04
CA MET A 21 7.85 -4.23 -0.38
C MET A 21 7.65 -4.11 -1.89
N TRP A 22 8.72 -4.28 -2.68
CA TRP A 22 8.66 -4.21 -4.15
C TRP A 22 7.73 -5.28 -4.74
N ARG A 23 7.79 -6.51 -4.23
CA ARG A 23 6.87 -7.59 -4.62
C ARG A 23 5.42 -7.19 -4.35
N ALA A 24 5.13 -6.61 -3.19
CA ALA A 24 3.79 -6.16 -2.86
C ALA A 24 3.32 -5.02 -3.78
N THR A 25 4.18 -4.04 -4.07
CA THR A 25 3.93 -2.97 -5.06
C THR A 25 3.62 -3.51 -6.45
N LEU A 26 4.27 -4.61 -6.87
CA LEU A 26 3.99 -5.30 -8.12
C LEU A 26 2.71 -6.15 -8.10
N GLY A 27 2.01 -6.24 -6.97
CA GLY A 27 0.78 -7.01 -6.82
C GLY A 27 1.00 -8.47 -6.39
N ARG A 28 2.16 -8.79 -5.81
CA ARG A 28 2.49 -10.13 -5.30
C ARG A 28 2.38 -10.20 -3.79
N CYS A 29 2.25 -11.40 -3.24
CA CYS A 29 2.24 -11.59 -1.79
C CYS A 29 3.58 -11.16 -1.16
N PRO A 30 3.61 -10.29 -0.13
CA PRO A 30 4.85 -9.94 0.57
C PRO A 30 5.47 -11.14 1.31
N ASN A 31 4.65 -12.12 1.72
CA ASN A 31 5.10 -13.30 2.45
C ASN A 31 5.78 -14.33 1.55
N CYS A 32 5.08 -14.79 0.51
CA CYS A 32 5.54 -15.89 -0.35
C CYS A 32 5.96 -15.46 -1.75
N GLY A 33 5.67 -14.23 -2.17
CA GLY A 33 5.89 -13.76 -3.54
C GLY A 33 4.91 -14.31 -4.58
N GLY A 34 3.87 -15.05 -4.17
CA GLY A 34 2.87 -15.61 -5.08
C GLY A 34 2.02 -14.55 -5.77
N ASP A 35 1.64 -14.82 -7.01
CA ASP A 35 0.71 -14.02 -7.82
C ASP A 35 -0.76 -14.34 -7.44
N GLY A 36 -1.71 -13.52 -7.91
CA GLY A 36 -3.15 -13.75 -7.69
C GLY A 36 -3.70 -13.27 -6.35
N VAL A 37 -2.92 -12.51 -5.57
CA VAL A 37 -3.41 -11.80 -4.38
C VAL A 37 -4.39 -10.69 -4.75
N PHE A 38 -4.17 -10.04 -5.89
CA PHE A 38 -5.08 -9.05 -6.44
C PHE A 38 -6.02 -9.71 -7.43
N THR A 39 -7.26 -9.93 -7.00
CA THR A 39 -8.33 -10.51 -7.84
C THR A 39 -8.87 -9.50 -8.87
N SER A 40 -8.68 -8.21 -8.62
CA SER A 40 -9.06 -7.12 -9.54
C SER A 40 -8.12 -5.93 -9.38
N TYR A 41 -8.16 -4.98 -10.32
CA TYR A 41 -7.45 -3.69 -10.20
C TYR A 41 -7.80 -2.97 -8.89
N TRP A 42 -9.00 -3.23 -8.35
CA TRP A 42 -9.56 -2.62 -7.14
C TRP A 42 -9.70 -3.59 -5.96
N GLY A 43 -9.50 -4.89 -6.18
CA GLY A 43 -9.80 -5.96 -5.22
C GLY A 43 -8.56 -6.74 -4.81
N VAL A 44 -8.39 -6.95 -3.51
CA VAL A 44 -7.48 -7.96 -2.96
C VAL A 44 -8.35 -9.12 -2.51
N GLY A 45 -7.94 -10.35 -2.78
CA GLY A 45 -8.65 -11.53 -2.30
C GLY A 45 -8.45 -11.71 -0.80
N ASP A 46 -9.44 -12.32 -0.14
CA ASP A 46 -9.44 -12.54 1.31
C ASP A 46 -8.22 -13.35 1.78
N THR A 47 -7.71 -14.23 0.92
CA THR A 47 -6.61 -15.16 1.22
C THR A 47 -5.66 -15.30 0.05
N CYS A 48 -4.37 -15.43 0.30
CA CYS A 48 -3.40 -15.77 -0.74
C CYS A 48 -3.59 -17.22 -1.22
N PRO A 49 -3.74 -17.48 -2.53
CA PRO A 49 -3.89 -18.83 -3.05
C PRO A 49 -2.64 -19.70 -2.91
N THR A 50 -1.45 -19.09 -2.78
CA THR A 50 -0.17 -19.82 -2.69
C THR A 50 0.19 -20.22 -1.26
N CYS A 51 0.10 -19.29 -0.29
CA CYS A 51 0.54 -19.54 1.09
C CYS A 51 -0.60 -19.63 2.10
N GLY A 52 -1.84 -19.33 1.70
CA GLY A 52 -3.00 -19.33 2.60
C GLY A 52 -3.01 -18.20 3.62
N VAL A 53 -2.17 -17.17 3.46
CA VAL A 53 -2.18 -16.02 4.38
C VAL A 53 -3.47 -15.22 4.18
N ARG A 54 -4.14 -14.87 5.29
CA ARG A 54 -5.43 -14.17 5.27
C ARG A 54 -5.24 -12.66 5.38
N PHE A 55 -5.70 -11.92 4.39
CA PHE A 55 -5.56 -10.46 4.29
C PHE A 55 -6.73 -9.71 4.92
N GLU A 56 -7.95 -10.25 4.80
CA GLU A 56 -9.19 -9.62 5.29
C GLU A 56 -9.65 -10.35 6.58
N ARG A 57 -9.04 -10.03 7.73
CA ARG A 57 -9.52 -10.46 9.06
C ARG A 57 -10.63 -9.55 9.61
N GLU A 58 -10.63 -8.29 9.17
CA GLU A 58 -11.54 -7.23 9.61
C GLU A 58 -11.90 -6.35 8.40
N SER A 59 -13.18 -6.04 8.21
CA SER A 59 -13.72 -5.27 7.06
C SER A 59 -13.18 -3.83 6.94
N GLY A 60 -12.32 -3.40 7.87
CA GLY A 60 -11.66 -2.10 7.86
C GLY A 60 -10.37 -2.04 7.03
N ALA A 61 -9.78 -3.18 6.63
CA ALA A 61 -8.54 -3.20 5.86
C ALA A 61 -8.71 -2.58 4.46
N TRP A 62 -9.85 -2.82 3.82
CA TRP A 62 -10.25 -2.14 2.59
C TRP A 62 -10.38 -0.62 2.76
N LEU A 63 -11.00 -0.16 3.86
CA LEU A 63 -11.12 1.27 4.16
C LEU A 63 -9.74 1.93 4.36
N GLY A 64 -8.83 1.25 5.05
CA GLY A 64 -7.45 1.69 5.24
C GLY A 64 -6.69 1.87 3.92
N ALA A 65 -6.85 0.93 2.98
CA ALA A 65 -6.25 1.04 1.65
C ALA A 65 -6.76 2.27 0.87
N TRP A 66 -8.07 2.57 0.95
CA TRP A 66 -8.64 3.77 0.34
C TRP A 66 -8.13 5.05 0.99
N VAL A 67 -8.12 5.13 2.32
CA VAL A 67 -7.63 6.30 3.07
C VAL A 67 -6.17 6.59 2.72
N MET A 68 -5.34 5.56 2.62
CA MET A 68 -3.93 5.73 2.25
C MET A 68 -3.75 6.17 0.80
N ALA A 69 -4.52 5.61 -0.14
CA ALA A 69 -4.51 6.06 -1.53
C ALA A 69 -4.88 7.54 -1.67
N TYR A 70 -5.94 7.98 -0.97
CA TYR A 70 -6.33 9.38 -0.94
C TYR A 70 -5.27 10.27 -0.29
N THR A 71 -4.68 9.84 0.82
CA THR A 71 -3.65 10.61 1.53
C THR A 71 -2.43 10.85 0.63
N VAL A 72 -1.93 9.81 -0.04
CA VAL A 72 -0.79 9.93 -0.96
C VAL A 72 -1.13 10.82 -2.15
N ALA A 73 -2.33 10.67 -2.73
CA ALA A 73 -2.77 11.51 -3.84
C ALA A 73 -2.84 13.00 -3.47
N ILE A 74 -3.38 13.32 -2.29
CA ILE A 74 -3.44 14.69 -1.77
C ILE A 74 -2.02 15.26 -1.61
N VAL A 75 -1.10 14.50 -1.02
CA VAL A 75 0.28 14.95 -0.82
C VAL A 75 0.96 15.24 -2.16
N ILE A 76 0.81 14.36 -3.16
CA ILE A 76 1.37 14.57 -4.51
C ILE A 76 0.80 15.86 -5.13
N LEU A 77 -0.52 16.05 -5.05
CA LEU A 77 -1.18 17.25 -5.59
C LEU A 77 -0.74 18.53 -4.90
N LEU A 78 -0.56 18.51 -3.58
CA LEU A 78 -0.08 19.68 -2.83
C LEU A 78 1.36 20.04 -3.23
N ILE A 79 2.23 19.04 -3.42
CA ILE A 79 3.60 19.25 -3.88
C ILE A 79 3.61 19.81 -5.29
N GLU A 80 2.84 19.22 -6.20
CA GLU A 80 2.73 19.68 -7.59
C GLU A 80 2.20 21.12 -7.66
N ALA A 81 1.10 21.42 -6.96
CA ALA A 81 0.54 22.76 -6.90
C ALA A 81 1.54 23.77 -6.33
N GLY A 82 2.22 23.44 -5.24
CA GLY A 82 3.26 24.28 -4.65
C GLY A 82 4.41 24.58 -5.62
N LEU A 83 4.89 23.56 -6.33
CA LEU A 83 5.96 23.70 -7.32
C LEU A 83 5.53 24.56 -8.52
N LEU A 84 4.33 24.32 -9.07
CA LEU A 84 3.80 25.08 -10.21
C LEU A 84 3.55 26.55 -9.84
N ILE A 85 2.99 26.81 -8.66
CA ILE A 85 2.77 28.18 -8.17
C ILE A 85 4.09 28.88 -7.90
N TRP A 86 5.09 28.19 -7.34
CA TRP A 86 6.40 28.77 -7.08
C TRP A 86 7.19 29.10 -8.37
N THR A 87 7.05 28.27 -9.41
CA THR A 87 7.77 28.44 -10.68
C THR A 87 7.08 29.38 -11.67
N PHE A 88 5.75 29.32 -11.79
CA PHE A 88 4.98 30.03 -12.83
C PHE A 88 3.95 31.03 -12.26
N GLY A 89 3.77 31.09 -10.94
CA GLY A 89 2.72 31.87 -10.31
C GLY A 89 1.31 31.31 -10.55
N LEU A 90 0.28 32.10 -10.28
CA LEU A 90 -1.11 31.73 -10.62
C LEU A 90 -1.38 32.04 -12.09
N PHE A 91 -1.31 31.01 -12.94
CA PHE A 91 -1.65 31.11 -14.35
C PHE A 91 -3.04 30.51 -14.65
N ARG A 92 -3.67 31.01 -15.71
CA ARG A 92 -4.98 30.52 -16.19
C ARG A 92 -4.81 29.12 -16.78
N GLY A 93 -5.49 28.13 -16.19
CA GLY A 93 -5.38 26.71 -16.57
C GLY A 93 -4.68 25.82 -15.54
N LEU A 94 -4.12 26.37 -14.46
CA LEU A 94 -3.55 25.61 -13.35
C LEU A 94 -4.56 24.60 -12.78
N GLU A 95 -5.82 24.99 -12.65
CA GLU A 95 -6.93 24.13 -12.22
C GLU A 95 -7.08 22.88 -13.09
N TRP A 96 -6.98 23.00 -14.42
CA TRP A 96 -7.09 21.86 -15.33
C TRP A 96 -5.86 20.97 -15.29
N VAL A 97 -4.67 21.56 -15.15
CA VAL A 97 -3.43 20.81 -14.95
C VAL A 97 -3.54 19.95 -13.69
N LEU A 98 -3.93 20.54 -12.56
CA LEU A 98 -4.08 19.84 -11.28
C LEU A 98 -5.19 18.79 -11.30
N VAL A 99 -6.31 19.04 -11.98
CA VAL A 99 -7.38 18.04 -12.11
C VAL A 99 -6.93 16.85 -12.94
N VAL A 100 -6.32 17.08 -14.10
CA VAL A 100 -5.88 16.00 -14.99
C VAL A 100 -4.71 15.23 -14.36
N SER A 101 -3.72 15.93 -13.80
CA SER A 101 -2.59 15.32 -13.13
C SER A 101 -3.04 14.56 -11.88
N GLY A 102 -4.00 15.09 -11.11
CA GLY A 102 -4.57 14.45 -9.94
C GLY A 102 -5.29 13.15 -10.27
N ILE A 103 -6.13 13.15 -11.31
CA ILE A 103 -6.80 11.92 -11.78
C ILE A 103 -5.75 10.90 -12.23
N ALA A 104 -4.76 11.31 -13.03
CA ALA A 104 -3.70 10.42 -13.48
C ALA A 104 -2.89 9.86 -12.30
N ALA A 105 -2.53 10.70 -11.33
CA ALA A 105 -1.80 10.32 -10.14
C ALA A 105 -2.59 9.33 -9.29
N VAL A 106 -3.89 9.57 -9.05
CA VAL A 106 -4.74 8.61 -8.31
C VAL A 106 -4.79 7.27 -9.03
N VAL A 107 -5.07 7.26 -10.34
CA VAL A 107 -5.23 6.01 -11.12
C VAL A 107 -3.93 5.21 -11.20
N LEU A 108 -2.80 5.88 -11.38
CA LEU A 108 -1.48 5.26 -11.50
C LEU A 108 -0.91 4.87 -10.14
N CYS A 109 -1.05 5.72 -9.11
CA CYS A 109 -0.50 5.48 -7.78
C CYS A 109 -1.38 4.55 -6.92
N TYR A 110 -2.65 4.34 -7.26
CA TYR A 110 -3.53 3.45 -6.49
C TYR A 110 -2.94 2.04 -6.33
N ARG A 111 -2.44 1.42 -7.40
CA ARG A 111 -1.82 0.08 -7.35
C ARG A 111 -0.58 0.02 -6.46
N PRO A 112 0.45 0.86 -6.68
CA PRO A 112 1.66 0.78 -5.86
C PRO A 112 1.40 1.15 -4.39
N VAL A 113 0.50 2.11 -4.12
CA VAL A 113 0.11 2.49 -2.75
C VAL A 113 -0.61 1.33 -2.06
N LYS A 114 -1.51 0.63 -2.76
CA LYS A 114 -2.19 -0.53 -2.19
C LYS A 114 -1.24 -1.69 -1.92
N GLY A 115 -0.28 -1.93 -2.81
CA GLY A 115 0.79 -2.90 -2.59
C GLY A 115 1.67 -2.54 -1.39
N TRP A 116 2.04 -1.27 -1.26
CA TRP A 116 2.76 -0.76 -0.09
C TRP A 116 1.98 -0.96 1.20
N TRP A 117 0.67 -0.65 1.21
CA TRP A 117 -0.19 -0.84 2.37
C TRP A 117 -0.24 -2.30 2.82
N LEU A 118 -0.39 -3.24 1.87
CA LEU A 118 -0.36 -4.67 2.19
C LEU A 118 0.98 -5.10 2.81
N TRP A 119 2.10 -4.57 2.29
CA TRP A 119 3.41 -4.81 2.89
C TRP A 119 3.49 -4.22 4.31
N TRP A 120 2.97 -3.02 4.53
CA TRP A 120 2.97 -2.38 5.84
C TRP A 120 2.13 -3.17 6.86
N MET A 121 0.93 -3.63 6.48
CA MET A 121 0.11 -4.50 7.34
C MET A 121 0.80 -5.83 7.64
N TRP A 122 1.50 -6.39 6.66
CA TRP A 122 2.30 -7.60 6.83
C TRP A 122 3.47 -7.33 7.79
N ALA A 123 4.22 -6.24 7.61
CA ALA A 123 5.35 -5.86 8.46
C ALA A 123 4.92 -5.57 9.90
N ALA A 124 3.77 -4.92 10.09
CA ALA A 124 3.15 -4.69 11.39
C ALA A 124 2.70 -5.99 12.10
N GLY A 125 2.55 -7.08 11.34
CA GLY A 125 2.24 -8.40 11.88
C GLY A 125 0.75 -8.68 12.07
N PHE A 126 -0.14 -7.85 11.52
CA PHE A 126 -1.59 -8.10 11.52
C PHE A 126 -1.99 -9.27 10.61
N ILE A 127 -1.14 -9.59 9.63
CA ILE A 127 -1.38 -10.63 8.65
C ILE A 127 -0.57 -11.88 9.05
N THR A 128 -1.26 -12.86 9.62
CA THR A 128 -0.75 -14.18 10.02
C THR A 128 -1.47 -15.30 9.27
N LYS A 129 -0.80 -16.46 9.15
CA LYS A 129 -1.37 -17.68 8.55
C LYS A 129 -2.16 -18.41 9.63
N ASP A 130 -3.38 -18.84 9.31
CA ASP A 130 -4.21 -19.62 10.23
C ASP A 130 -3.59 -21.03 10.37
N GLY A 131 -3.07 -21.36 11.55
CA GLY A 131 -2.38 -22.64 11.82
C GLY A 131 -1.06 -22.55 12.59
N GLU A 132 -0.74 -21.40 13.19
CA GLU A 132 0.41 -21.20 14.10
C GLU A 132 -0.08 -20.85 15.51
N ASP A 133 -1.16 -21.53 15.93
CA ASP A 133 -1.78 -21.46 17.26
C ASP A 133 -1.44 -22.74 18.06
#